data_AF-A0A537NFR4-F1
#
_entry.id   AF-A0A537NFR4-F1
#
_cell.length_a   1.000
_cell.length_b   1.000
_cell.length_c   1.000
_cell.angle_alpha   90.00
_cell.angle_beta   90.00
_cell.angle_gamma   90.00
#
_symmetry.space_group_name_H-M   'P 1'
#
loop_
_entity.id
_entity.type
_entity.pdbx_description
1 polymer ?
#
loop_
_entity_poly.entity_id
_entity_poly.type
_entity_poly.pdbx_seq_one_letter_code
_entity_poly.pdbx_strand_id
1 'polypeptide(L)'
;HARPKIVGARIKRTEDPRLLRGTGAFADDRQVPGTLHVAFRRSEHSHARIKSIDCAAARKAAGVVAVLTAEDLTATVMPLLATSRMKGYHATPILPLARGKVRYVGEPVVGIVAHSRYLAED
;
A
#
# COMPACT_ATOMS: atom_id res chain seq x y z
N HIS A 1 -30.13 9.87 -33.36
CA HIS A 1 -29.61 10.30 -32.04
C HIS A 1 -28.58 11.40 -32.25
N ALA A 2 -28.85 12.62 -31.77
CA ALA A 2 -27.93 13.74 -31.91
C ALA A 2 -26.68 13.53 -31.04
N ARG A 3 -25.48 13.75 -31.61
CA ARG A 3 -24.21 13.76 -30.87
C ARG A 3 -24.31 14.74 -29.69
N PRO A 4 -23.88 14.37 -28.46
CA PRO A 4 -23.92 15.30 -27.35
C PRO A 4 -23.06 16.55 -27.66
N LYS A 5 -23.64 17.74 -27.47
CA LYS A 5 -23.10 19.09 -27.80
C LYS A 5 -21.75 19.46 -27.15
N ILE A 6 -21.14 18.53 -26.43
CA ILE A 6 -19.98 18.72 -25.57
C ILE A 6 -18.73 17.99 -26.07
N VAL A 7 -18.87 17.12 -27.08
CA VAL A 7 -17.72 16.45 -27.71
C VAL A 7 -16.93 17.47 -28.55
N GLY A 8 -15.68 17.74 -28.15
CA GLY A 8 -14.79 18.70 -28.80
C GLY A 8 -14.92 20.15 -28.30
N ALA A 9 -15.80 20.43 -27.34
CA ALA A 9 -15.97 21.76 -26.77
C ALA A 9 -14.97 22.04 -25.63
N ARG A 10 -14.47 23.27 -25.52
CA ARG A 10 -13.66 23.73 -24.38
C ARG A 10 -14.57 24.09 -23.21
N ILE A 11 -14.84 23.12 -22.33
CA ILE A 11 -15.71 23.27 -21.17
C ILE A 11 -14.85 23.43 -19.91
N LYS A 12 -15.27 24.30 -18.98
CA LYS A 12 -14.64 24.41 -17.67
C LYS A 12 -14.83 23.10 -16.90
N ARG A 13 -13.79 22.66 -16.21
CA ARG A 13 -13.82 21.42 -15.43
C ARG A 13 -14.73 21.59 -14.21
N THR A 14 -15.45 20.53 -13.88
CA THR A 14 -16.34 20.51 -12.71
C THR A 14 -15.56 20.32 -11.41
N GLU A 15 -14.34 19.78 -11.47
CA GLU A 15 -13.51 19.53 -10.29
C GLU A 15 -12.71 20.76 -9.85
N ASP A 16 -12.47 21.73 -10.74
CA ASP A 16 -11.63 22.91 -10.46
C ASP A 16 -12.04 23.67 -9.19
N PRO A 17 -13.33 23.98 -8.93
CA PRO A 17 -13.71 24.75 -7.76
C PRO A 17 -13.29 24.09 -6.43
N ARG A 18 -13.41 22.77 -6.30
CA ARG A 18 -13.05 22.07 -5.05
C ARG A 18 -11.54 21.88 -4.92
N LEU A 19 -10.85 21.64 -6.04
CA LEU A 19 -9.40 21.41 -6.03
C LEU A 19 -8.64 22.72 -5.79
N LEU A 20 -9.02 23.80 -6.48
CA LEU A 20 -8.35 25.10 -6.37
C LEU A 20 -8.59 25.78 -5.02
N ARG A 21 -9.64 25.39 -4.29
CA ARG A 21 -9.96 25.94 -2.96
C ARG A 21 -9.46 25.07 -1.81
N GLY A 22 -8.80 23.95 -2.10
CA GLY A 22 -8.39 22.99 -1.07
C GLY A 22 -9.55 22.31 -0.34
N THR A 23 -10.76 22.35 -0.90
CA THR A 23 -11.95 21.72 -0.33
C THR A 23 -12.25 20.36 -0.97
N GLY A 24 -11.33 19.84 -1.77
CA GLY A 24 -11.33 18.44 -2.19
C GLY A 24 -10.98 17.54 -1.01
N ALA A 25 -11.51 16.33 -0.98
CA ALA A 25 -11.13 15.31 -0.01
C ALA A 25 -10.37 14.19 -0.70
N PHE A 26 -9.15 13.96 -0.25
CA PHE A 26 -8.30 12.82 -0.60
C PHE A 26 -8.33 11.78 0.51
N ALA A 27 -7.69 10.64 0.29
CA ALA A 27 -7.71 9.53 1.25
C ALA A 27 -7.13 9.93 2.61
N ASP A 28 -6.06 10.73 2.63
CA ASP A 28 -5.35 11.14 3.85
C ASP A 28 -6.03 12.29 4.60
N ASP A 29 -6.99 12.99 3.96
CA ASP A 29 -7.78 14.05 4.61
C ASP A 29 -8.87 13.49 5.52
N ARG A 30 -9.14 12.17 5.43
CA ARG A 30 -10.22 11.50 6.16
C ARG A 30 -9.78 11.19 7.59
N GLN A 31 -10.26 11.98 8.53
CA GLN A 31 -10.12 11.73 9.97
C GLN A 31 -11.26 10.83 10.45
N VAL A 32 -11.03 9.51 10.51
CA VAL A 32 -12.00 8.56 11.06
C VAL A 32 -11.59 8.24 12.51
N PRO A 33 -12.52 8.29 13.49
CA PRO A 33 -12.20 7.92 14.86
C PRO A 33 -11.63 6.50 14.95
N GLY A 34 -10.52 6.35 15.66
CA GLY A 34 -9.84 5.06 15.83
C GLY A 34 -8.98 4.62 14.64
N THR A 35 -8.72 5.48 13.65
CA THR A 35 -7.77 5.18 12.57
C THR A 35 -6.40 4.80 13.13
N LEU A 36 -5.87 3.68 12.67
CA LEU A 36 -4.49 3.28 12.85
C LEU A 36 -3.69 3.56 11.57
N HIS A 37 -2.39 3.72 11.73
CA HIS A 37 -1.47 3.97 10.63
C HIS A 37 -0.59 2.74 10.41
N VAL A 38 -0.30 2.44 9.15
CA VAL A 38 0.63 1.37 8.78
C VAL A 38 1.83 1.94 8.05
N ALA A 39 3.02 1.57 8.50
CA ALA A 39 4.27 1.79 7.80
C ALA A 39 4.89 0.44 7.41
N PHE A 40 5.74 0.44 6.39
CA PHE A 40 6.35 -0.78 5.89
C PHE A 40 7.87 -0.71 5.95
N ARG A 41 8.50 -1.68 6.62
CA ARG A 41 9.93 -1.91 6.43
C ARG A 41 10.14 -2.53 5.05
N ARG A 42 10.81 -1.79 4.18
CA ARG A 42 11.06 -2.17 2.79
C ARG A 42 12.50 -2.66 2.60
N SER A 43 12.70 -3.54 1.62
CA SER A 43 14.02 -4.06 1.25
C SER A 43 14.94 -2.99 0.66
N GLU A 44 16.19 -2.96 1.08
CA GLU A 44 17.27 -2.20 0.42
C GLU A 44 18.00 -3.03 -0.65
N HIS A 45 17.71 -4.33 -0.73
CA HIS A 45 18.34 -5.25 -1.66
C HIS A 45 17.46 -5.47 -2.88
N SER A 46 18.09 -5.50 -4.06
CA SER A 46 17.43 -5.82 -5.33
C SER A 46 17.03 -7.29 -5.43
N HIS A 47 17.79 -8.22 -4.85
CA HIS A 47 17.39 -9.62 -4.73
C HIS A 47 18.22 -10.32 -3.63
N ALA A 48 17.57 -10.85 -2.60
CA ALA A 48 18.27 -11.50 -1.48
C ALA A 48 17.35 -12.51 -0.75
N ARG A 49 17.95 -13.54 -0.13
CA ARG A 49 17.20 -14.43 0.77
C ARG A 49 17.01 -13.75 2.13
N ILE A 50 15.81 -13.85 2.69
CA ILE A 50 15.52 -13.40 4.05
C ILE A 50 15.92 -14.55 4.98
N LYS A 51 17.02 -14.38 5.72
CA LYS A 51 17.49 -15.39 6.68
C LYS A 51 16.70 -15.35 7.98
N SER A 52 16.42 -14.14 8.47
CA SER A 52 15.67 -13.89 9.69
C SER A 52 15.10 -12.47 9.67
N ILE A 53 14.06 -12.25 10.48
CA ILE A 53 13.47 -10.94 10.77
C ILE A 53 13.33 -10.86 12.29
N ASP A 54 13.94 -9.85 12.91
CA ASP A 54 13.74 -9.55 14.34
C ASP A 54 12.83 -8.33 14.47
N CYS A 55 11.67 -8.55 15.10
CA CYS A 55 10.67 -7.52 15.36
C CYS A 55 10.47 -7.26 16.86
N ALA A 56 11.34 -7.77 17.74
CA ALA A 56 11.11 -7.77 19.19
C ALA A 56 11.00 -6.35 19.77
N ALA A 57 11.83 -5.41 19.30
CA ALA A 57 11.80 -4.02 19.73
C ALA A 57 10.50 -3.32 19.28
N ALA A 58 10.17 -3.42 17.99
CA ALA A 58 8.94 -2.83 17.43
C ALA A 58 7.67 -3.35 18.11
N ARG A 59 7.60 -4.65 18.42
CA ARG A 59 6.45 -5.24 19.14
C ARG A 59 6.28 -4.71 20.57
N LYS A 60 7.34 -4.17 21.18
CA LYS A 60 7.33 -3.61 22.54
C LYS A 60 7.21 -2.09 22.55
N ALA A 61 7.30 -1.43 21.40
CA ALA A 61 7.26 0.02 21.31
C ALA A 61 5.88 0.56 21.71
N ALA A 62 5.87 1.67 22.44
CA ALA A 62 4.64 2.28 22.93
C ALA A 62 3.78 2.76 21.75
N GLY A 63 2.52 2.33 21.72
CA GLY A 63 1.55 2.72 20.69
C GLY A 63 1.62 1.93 19.38
N VAL A 64 2.51 0.96 19.28
CA VAL A 64 2.43 -0.10 18.25
C VAL A 64 1.34 -1.09 18.63
N VAL A 65 0.42 -1.33 17.70
CA VAL A 65 -0.74 -2.23 17.86
C VAL A 65 -0.44 -3.61 17.27
N ALA A 66 0.26 -3.66 16.13
CA ALA A 66 0.63 -4.92 15.50
C ALA A 66 1.92 -4.80 14.69
N VAL A 67 2.68 -5.90 14.62
CA VAL A 67 3.80 -6.07 13.69
C VAL A 67 3.56 -7.33 12.89
N LEU A 68 3.41 -7.17 11.57
CA LEU A 68 3.00 -8.19 10.63
C LEU A 68 4.15 -8.57 9.71
N THR A 69 4.43 -9.86 9.62
CA THR A 69 5.32 -10.50 8.65
C THR A 69 4.51 -11.25 7.62
N ALA A 70 5.16 -11.75 6.57
CA ALA A 70 4.46 -12.58 5.57
C ALA A 70 3.77 -13.81 6.21
N GLU A 71 4.37 -14.42 7.24
CA GLU A 71 3.82 -15.62 7.89
C GLU A 71 2.45 -15.33 8.55
N ASP A 72 2.31 -14.15 9.17
CA ASP A 72 1.06 -13.71 9.83
C ASP A 72 -0.12 -13.57 8.84
N LEU A 73 0.16 -13.43 7.54
CA LEU A 73 -0.85 -13.21 6.50
C LEU A 73 -1.22 -14.48 5.74
N THR A 74 -0.39 -15.53 5.81
CA THR A 74 -0.52 -16.70 4.92
C THR A 74 -1.82 -17.47 5.07
N ALA A 75 -2.42 -17.46 6.27
CA ALA A 75 -3.67 -18.17 6.54
C ALA A 75 -4.93 -17.41 6.07
N THR A 76 -4.82 -16.10 5.83
CA THR A 76 -6.00 -15.23 5.64
C THR A 76 -5.96 -14.45 4.34
N VAL A 77 -4.78 -14.23 3.78
CA VAL A 77 -4.57 -13.42 2.58
C VAL A 77 -4.06 -14.28 1.44
N MET A 78 -4.90 -14.42 0.41
CA MET A 78 -4.49 -15.06 -0.84
C MET A 78 -3.58 -14.13 -1.65
N PRO A 79 -2.49 -14.64 -2.24
CA PRO A 79 -1.69 -13.87 -3.19
C PRO A 79 -2.54 -13.30 -4.32
N LEU A 80 -2.25 -12.06 -4.71
CA LEU A 80 -2.84 -11.45 -5.90
C LEU A 80 -2.20 -12.09 -7.14
N LEU A 81 -3.05 -12.54 -8.08
CA LEU A 81 -2.64 -12.99 -9.39
C LEU A 81 -3.13 -12.00 -10.45
N ALA A 82 -2.24 -11.11 -10.88
CA ALA A 82 -2.51 -10.26 -12.03
C ALA A 82 -2.39 -11.11 -13.31
N THR A 83 -3.48 -11.28 -14.05
CA THR A 83 -3.51 -12.01 -15.33
C THR A 83 -3.63 -11.03 -16.51
N SER A 84 -3.10 -11.41 -17.67
CA SER A 84 -3.17 -10.61 -18.90
C SER A 84 -3.32 -11.51 -20.12
N ARG A 85 -3.96 -10.99 -21.17
CA ARG A 85 -4.12 -11.67 -22.47
C ARG A 85 -2.91 -11.48 -23.39
N MET A 86 -1.89 -10.72 -22.98
CA MET A 86 -0.69 -10.52 -23.78
C MET A 86 0.04 -11.84 -24.00
N LYS A 87 0.48 -12.08 -25.24
CA LYS A 87 1.26 -13.27 -25.60
C LYS A 87 2.54 -13.32 -24.77
N GLY A 88 2.80 -14.45 -24.12
CA GLY A 88 3.99 -14.65 -23.27
C GLY A 88 3.91 -14.06 -21.87
N TYR A 89 2.73 -13.60 -21.43
CA TYR A 89 2.56 -13.12 -20.06
C TYR A 89 2.52 -14.29 -19.06
N HIS A 90 3.38 -14.24 -18.04
CA HIS A 90 3.42 -15.23 -16.96
C HIS A 90 2.88 -14.61 -15.66
N ALA A 91 1.67 -15.01 -15.28
CA ALA A 91 1.09 -14.58 -14.01
C ALA A 91 1.94 -15.11 -12.84
N THR A 92 2.46 -14.20 -12.04
CA THR A 92 3.27 -14.53 -10.86
C THR A 92 2.51 -14.12 -9.60
N PRO A 93 2.43 -14.98 -8.57
CA PRO A 93 1.83 -14.61 -7.29
C PRO A 93 2.50 -13.37 -6.69
N ILE A 94 1.69 -12.36 -6.38
CA ILE A 94 2.12 -11.14 -5.68
C ILE A 94 1.66 -11.25 -4.23
N LEU A 95 2.62 -11.38 -3.32
CA LEU A 95 2.36 -11.40 -1.89
C LEU A 95 2.36 -9.97 -1.32
N PRO A 96 1.57 -9.69 -0.27
CA PRO A 96 1.56 -8.37 0.38
C PRO A 96 2.90 -8.01 1.03
N LEU A 97 3.58 -9.02 1.59
CA LEU A 97 4.90 -8.91 2.22
C LEU A 97 5.82 -10.01 1.68
N ALA A 98 7.10 -9.69 1.53
CA ALA A 98 8.12 -10.60 1.02
C ALA A 98 8.25 -11.85 1.92
N ARG A 99 8.21 -13.03 1.31
CA ARG A 99 8.36 -14.32 1.98
C ARG A 99 9.58 -15.08 1.47
N GLY A 100 10.49 -15.44 2.37
CA GLY A 100 11.72 -16.21 2.10
C GLY A 100 12.80 -15.48 1.29
N LYS A 101 12.42 -14.57 0.39
CA LYS A 101 13.32 -13.70 -0.36
C LYS A 101 12.65 -12.40 -0.78
N VAL A 102 13.48 -11.41 -1.02
CA VAL A 102 13.15 -10.17 -1.74
C VAL A 102 13.62 -10.27 -3.19
N ARG A 103 12.96 -9.55 -4.08
CA ARG A 103 13.03 -9.60 -5.55
C ARG A 103 13.27 -8.23 -6.18
N TYR A 104 13.11 -7.15 -5.41
CA TYR A 104 13.40 -5.78 -5.83
C TYR A 104 13.63 -4.84 -4.63
N VAL A 105 14.33 -3.74 -4.88
CA VAL A 105 14.50 -2.65 -3.89
C VAL A 105 13.14 -2.02 -3.64
N GLY A 106 12.78 -1.85 -2.37
CA GLY A 106 11.48 -1.32 -1.98
C GLY A 106 10.41 -2.38 -1.73
N GLU A 107 10.67 -3.67 -1.97
CA GLU A 107 9.70 -4.74 -1.66
C GLU A 107 9.37 -4.72 -0.15
N PRO A 108 8.09 -4.63 0.23
CA PRO A 108 7.71 -4.58 1.64
C PRO A 108 7.96 -5.92 2.33
N VAL A 109 8.56 -5.90 3.52
CA VAL A 109 8.97 -7.10 4.27
C VAL A 109 8.18 -7.25 5.56
N VAL A 110 7.95 -6.14 6.27
CA VAL A 110 7.20 -6.08 7.53
C VAL A 110 6.24 -4.90 7.47
N GLY A 111 5.00 -5.08 7.95
CA GLY A 111 4.06 -3.99 8.21
C GLY A 111 3.97 -3.69 9.71
N ILE A 112 4.12 -2.43 10.09
CA ILE A 112 3.99 -1.96 11.48
C ILE A 112 2.72 -1.12 11.56
N VAL A 113 1.80 -1.49 12.45
CA VAL A 113 0.53 -0.80 12.67
C VAL A 113 0.58 -0.10 14.02
N ALA A 114 0.32 1.21 14.05
CA ALA A 114 0.40 2.03 15.26
C ALA A 114 -0.68 3.11 15.34
N HIS A 115 -0.82 3.77 16.50
CA HIS A 115 -1.80 4.84 16.73
C HIS A 115 -1.51 6.15 15.99
N SER A 116 -0.31 6.32 15.43
CA SER A 116 0.01 7.47 14.59
C SER A 116 1.01 7.06 13.52
N ARG A 117 1.09 7.85 12.44
CA ARG A 117 2.11 7.67 11.40
C ARG A 117 3.53 7.72 11.98
N TYR A 118 3.78 8.68 12.88
CA TYR A 118 5.08 8.86 13.51
C TYR A 118 5.51 7.58 14.26
N LEU A 119 4.63 7.03 15.09
CA LEU A 119 4.90 5.80 15.84
C LEU A 119 5.01 4.54 14.98
N ALA A 120 4.44 4.55 13.77
CA ALA A 120 4.62 3.44 12.83
C ALA A 120 5.97 3.50 12.11
N GLU A 121 6.54 4.71 11.94
CA GLU A 121 7.79 4.97 11.21
C GLU A 121 9.05 4.90 12.10
N ASP A 122 8.94 5.17 13.39
CA ASP A 122 10.02 5.07 14.41
C ASP A 122 10.45 3.61 14.68
#